data_AF-A0A1A2PML4-F1
#
_entry.id   AF-A0A1A2PML4-F1
#
_cell.length_a   1.000
_cell.length_b   1.000
_cell.length_c   1.000
_cell.angle_alpha   90.00
_cell.angle_beta   90.00
_cell.angle_gamma   90.00
#
_symmetry.space_group_name_H-M   'P 1'
#
loop_
_entity.id
_entity.type
_entity.pdbx_description
1 polymer ?
#
loop_
_entity_poly.entity_id
_entity_poly.type
_entity_poly.pdbx_seq_one_letter_code
_entity_poly.pdbx_strand_id
1 'polypeptide(L)'
;MIRRIPPVSRSLIKRFFVAVDSEGVALFQWLFYVLFIMVGVYGLVIANSQPPLSVKYAGPMAAMNITLWYWLHIAGPGTCLIGKLLTRTKSAYAGMWLQLGGDLGLALALAAYNTATYHSESWGRGMYGAFPLGTATFLSVVILTVRDVRRMRVVERLK
;
A
#
# COMPACT_ATOMS: atom_id res chain seq x y z
N MET A 1 -14.80 -33.50 20.63
CA MET A 1 -13.36 -33.70 20.30
C MET A 1 -12.80 -32.40 19.73
N ILE A 2 -12.23 -31.54 20.59
CA ILE A 2 -11.73 -30.21 20.18
C ILE A 2 -10.27 -30.39 19.72
N ARG A 3 -10.01 -30.31 18.41
CA ARG A 3 -8.64 -30.30 17.87
C ARG A 3 -7.96 -29.00 18.31
N ARG A 4 -7.02 -29.09 19.26
CA ARG A 4 -6.11 -27.97 19.59
C ARG A 4 -5.32 -27.64 18.32
N ILE A 5 -5.56 -26.45 17.78
CA ILE A 5 -4.77 -25.90 16.68
C ILE A 5 -3.33 -25.76 17.21
N PRO A 6 -2.33 -26.40 16.59
CA PRO A 6 -0.95 -26.28 17.06
C PRO A 6 -0.51 -24.81 16.97
N PRO A 7 0.30 -24.32 17.93
CA PRO A 7 0.78 -22.95 17.89
C PRO A 7 1.56 -22.75 16.60
N VAL A 8 1.08 -21.85 15.73
CA VAL A 8 1.83 -21.41 14.53
C VAL A 8 3.23 -21.02 15.01
N SER A 9 4.22 -21.84 14.66
CA SER A 9 5.50 -21.80 15.34
C SER A 9 6.19 -20.47 15.04
N ARG A 10 6.82 -19.86 16.05
CA ARG A 10 7.62 -18.63 15.92
C ARG A 10 8.63 -18.68 14.75
N SER A 11 8.98 -19.88 14.28
CA SER A 11 9.83 -20.11 13.10
C SER A 11 9.19 -19.66 11.79
N LEU A 12 7.90 -19.91 11.56
CA LEU A 12 7.23 -19.57 10.30
C LEU A 12 7.10 -18.05 10.12
N ILE A 13 6.72 -17.35 11.19
CA ILE A 13 6.62 -15.88 11.20
C ILE A 13 7.99 -15.25 10.91
N LYS A 14 9.07 -15.77 11.51
CA LYS A 14 10.44 -15.32 11.22
C LYS A 14 10.81 -15.54 9.75
N ARG A 15 10.54 -16.73 9.20
CA ARG A 15 10.83 -17.05 7.79
C ARG A 15 10.07 -16.14 6.83
N PHE A 16 8.78 -15.92 7.09
CA PHE A 16 7.97 -14.99 6.32
C PHE A 16 8.61 -13.60 6.28
N PHE A 17 8.98 -13.07 7.45
CA PHE A 17 9.57 -11.75 7.53
C PHE A 17 10.96 -11.64 6.92
N VAL A 18 11.77 -12.70 6.97
CA VAL A 18 13.04 -12.77 6.23
C VAL A 18 12.80 -12.67 4.72
N ALA A 19 11.76 -13.35 4.21
CA ALA A 19 11.38 -13.25 2.80
C ALA A 19 10.89 -11.83 2.43
N VAL A 20 10.06 -11.21 3.29
CA VAL A 20 9.61 -9.82 3.13
C VAL A 20 10.78 -8.83 3.12
N ASP A 21 11.82 -9.11 3.89
CA ASP A 21 13.00 -8.25 3.99
C ASP A 21 13.97 -8.37 2.81
N SER A 22 13.79 -9.36 1.92
CA SER A 22 14.68 -9.64 0.77
C SER A 22 14.79 -8.50 -0.27
N GLU A 23 15.84 -8.57 -1.09
CA GLU A 23 16.07 -7.66 -2.22
C GLU A 23 14.98 -7.77 -3.29
N GLY A 24 14.41 -8.96 -3.50
CA GLY A 24 13.30 -9.16 -4.43
C GLY A 24 12.10 -8.28 -4.09
N VAL A 25 11.77 -8.16 -2.80
CA VAL A 25 10.70 -7.26 -2.33
C VAL A 25 11.10 -5.80 -2.49
N ALA A 26 12.39 -5.47 -2.42
CA ALA A 26 12.84 -4.10 -2.69
C ALA A 26 12.64 -3.70 -4.15
N LEU A 27 12.90 -4.60 -5.11
CA LEU A 27 12.62 -4.37 -6.54
C LEU A 27 11.11 -4.32 -6.82
N PHE A 28 10.34 -5.25 -6.24
CA PHE A 28 8.89 -5.24 -6.32
C PHE A 28 8.32 -3.89 -5.87
N GLN A 29 8.73 -3.38 -4.70
CA GLN A 29 8.27 -2.10 -4.17
C GLN A 29 8.57 -0.93 -5.12
N TRP A 30 9.73 -0.92 -5.80
CA TRP A 30 10.04 0.10 -6.80
C TRP A 30 9.05 0.08 -7.97
N LEU A 31 8.89 -1.07 -8.61
CA LEU A 31 7.99 -1.23 -9.75
C LEU A 31 6.54 -0.95 -9.36
N PHE A 32 6.11 -1.50 -8.22
CA PHE A 32 4.79 -1.32 -7.66
C PHE A 32 4.48 0.17 -7.45
N TYR A 33 5.39 0.93 -6.84
CA TYR A 33 5.20 2.36 -6.61
C TYR A 33 5.23 3.21 -7.88
N VAL A 34 6.07 2.87 -8.86
CA VAL A 34 6.03 3.53 -10.17
C VAL A 34 4.67 3.33 -10.84
N LEU A 35 4.11 2.11 -10.79
CA LEU A 35 2.78 1.84 -11.33
C LEU A 35 1.69 2.65 -10.62
N PHE A 36 1.73 2.76 -9.29
CA PHE A 36 0.77 3.57 -8.55
C PHE A 36 0.87 5.07 -8.89
N ILE A 37 2.09 5.58 -9.07
CA ILE A 37 2.29 6.96 -9.56
C ILE A 37 1.65 7.12 -10.94
N MET A 38 1.88 6.17 -11.86
CA MET A 38 1.27 6.20 -13.19
C MET A 38 -0.27 6.17 -13.12
N VAL A 39 -0.86 5.39 -12.20
CA VAL A 39 -2.32 5.37 -11.97
C VAL A 39 -2.82 6.75 -11.53
N GLY A 40 -2.13 7.39 -10.58
CA GLY A 40 -2.50 8.73 -10.14
C GLY A 40 -2.39 9.78 -11.25
N VAL A 41 -1.28 9.74 -12.02
CA VAL A 41 -1.06 10.65 -13.16
C VAL A 41 -2.12 10.44 -14.25
N TYR A 42 -2.39 9.18 -14.61
CA TYR A 42 -3.46 8.83 -15.55
C TYR A 42 -4.81 9.37 -15.07
N GLY A 43 -5.13 9.16 -13.79
CA GLY A 43 -6.38 9.63 -13.17
C GLY A 43 -6.57 11.13 -13.26
N LEU A 44 -5.51 11.90 -12.97
CA LEU A 44 -5.57 13.37 -13.00
C LEU A 44 -5.56 13.94 -14.42
N VAL A 45 -4.69 13.42 -15.29
CA VAL A 45 -4.38 14.06 -16.59
C VAL A 45 -5.21 13.49 -17.74
N ILE A 46 -5.43 12.18 -17.78
CA ILE A 46 -6.10 11.51 -18.90
C ILE A 46 -7.57 11.28 -18.60
N ALA A 47 -7.88 10.77 -17.40
CA ALA A 47 -9.24 10.53 -16.96
C ALA A 47 -9.95 11.78 -16.39
N ASN A 48 -9.28 12.95 -16.37
CA ASN A 48 -9.83 14.21 -15.87
C ASN A 48 -10.50 14.10 -14.49
N SER A 49 -9.83 13.40 -13.56
CA SER A 49 -10.32 13.13 -12.21
C SER A 49 -11.66 12.40 -12.15
N GLN A 50 -12.08 11.70 -13.21
CA GLN A 50 -13.26 10.85 -13.17
C GLN A 50 -13.01 9.63 -12.27
N PRO A 51 -13.99 9.22 -11.44
CA PRO A 51 -13.87 8.02 -10.63
C PRO A 51 -13.84 6.75 -11.50
N PRO A 52 -13.10 5.71 -11.10
CA PRO A 52 -13.23 4.39 -11.71
C PRO A 52 -14.68 3.92 -11.71
N LEU A 53 -15.09 3.17 -12.75
CA LEU A 53 -16.48 2.69 -12.90
C LEU A 53 -16.97 1.93 -11.67
N SER A 54 -16.09 1.15 -11.04
CA SER A 54 -16.36 0.37 -9.82
C SER A 54 -16.80 1.23 -8.63
N VAL A 55 -16.38 2.50 -8.56
CA VAL A 55 -16.68 3.42 -7.44
C VAL A 55 -17.47 4.65 -7.88
N LYS A 56 -17.88 4.72 -9.16
CA LYS A 56 -18.61 5.85 -9.74
C LYS A 56 -19.89 6.19 -8.97
N TYR A 57 -20.55 5.19 -8.40
CA TYR A 57 -21.79 5.34 -7.63
C TYR A 57 -21.58 5.23 -6.11
N ALA A 58 -20.34 5.09 -5.64
CA ALA A 58 -20.01 4.81 -4.24
C ALA A 58 -20.07 6.05 -3.31
N GLY A 59 -21.01 6.97 -3.52
CA GLY A 59 -21.27 8.12 -2.65
C GLY A 59 -20.04 9.02 -2.42
N PRO A 60 -19.41 9.03 -1.22
CA PRO A 60 -18.33 9.97 -0.86
C PRO A 60 -17.11 9.97 -1.80
N MET A 61 -16.85 8.88 -2.53
CA MET A 61 -15.73 8.81 -3.46
C MET A 61 -15.98 9.55 -4.80
N ALA A 62 -17.23 9.98 -5.07
CA ALA A 62 -17.64 10.43 -6.41
C ALA A 62 -17.39 11.92 -6.73
N ALA A 63 -17.30 12.83 -5.75
CA ALA A 63 -17.34 14.28 -6.04
C ALA A 63 -16.16 15.14 -5.54
N MET A 64 -15.53 14.82 -4.40
CA MET A 64 -14.39 15.61 -3.86
C MET A 64 -13.18 14.75 -3.46
N ASN A 65 -13.40 13.48 -3.14
CA ASN A 65 -12.35 12.60 -2.64
C ASN A 65 -11.50 11.98 -3.76
N ILE A 66 -11.92 12.02 -5.02
CA ILE A 66 -11.24 11.32 -6.11
C ILE A 66 -9.91 11.98 -6.51
N THR A 67 -9.87 13.31 -6.56
CA THR A 67 -8.64 14.06 -6.86
C THR A 67 -7.61 13.86 -5.75
N LEU A 68 -8.03 13.95 -4.49
CA LEU A 68 -7.17 13.65 -3.33
C LEU A 68 -6.69 12.19 -3.38
N TRP A 69 -7.57 11.26 -3.74
CA TRP A 69 -7.23 9.85 -3.86
C TRP A 69 -6.15 9.60 -4.93
N TYR A 70 -6.25 10.24 -6.10
CA TYR A 70 -5.19 10.21 -7.11
C TYR A 70 -3.90 10.88 -6.62
N TRP A 71 -3.98 11.97 -5.87
CA TRP A 71 -2.80 12.57 -5.25
C TRP A 71 -2.13 11.63 -4.26
N LEU A 72 -2.88 10.86 -3.47
CA LEU A 72 -2.31 9.84 -2.59
C LEU A 72 -1.61 8.71 -3.37
N HIS A 73 -2.10 8.38 -4.57
CA HIS A 73 -1.43 7.44 -5.50
C HIS A 73 -0.11 7.99 -6.06
N ILE A 74 0.10 9.31 -6.03
CA ILE A 74 1.35 9.93 -6.47
C ILE A 74 2.27 10.21 -5.28
N ALA A 75 1.77 10.98 -4.32
CA ALA A 75 2.53 11.49 -3.18
C ALA A 75 2.94 10.36 -2.22
N GLY A 76 2.08 9.38 -1.95
CA GLY A 76 2.41 8.25 -1.07
C GLY A 76 3.60 7.45 -1.62
N PRO A 77 3.47 6.82 -2.80
CA PRO A 77 4.58 6.11 -3.43
C PRO A 77 5.81 7.00 -3.68
N GLY A 78 5.62 8.24 -4.15
CA GLY A 78 6.71 9.17 -4.44
C GLY A 78 7.53 9.51 -3.20
N THR A 79 6.87 9.83 -2.08
CA THR A 79 7.57 10.07 -0.80
C THR A 79 8.29 8.82 -0.31
N CYS A 80 7.74 7.63 -0.52
CA CYS A 80 8.41 6.40 -0.15
C CYS A 80 9.67 6.14 -1.00
N LEU A 81 9.60 6.34 -2.33
CA LEU A 81 10.76 6.21 -3.21
C LEU A 81 11.86 7.23 -2.87
N ILE A 82 11.49 8.48 -2.58
CA ILE A 82 12.43 9.50 -2.09
C ILE A 82 13.06 9.04 -0.76
N GLY A 83 12.25 8.56 0.19
CA GLY A 83 12.74 8.04 1.46
C GLY A 83 13.73 6.88 1.29
N LYS A 84 13.47 6.00 0.32
CA LYS A 84 14.35 4.87 -0.02
C LYS A 84 15.70 5.32 -0.57
N LEU A 85 15.72 6.37 -1.40
CA LEU A 85 16.98 7.00 -1.84
C LEU A 85 17.74 7.60 -0.64
N LEU A 86 17.02 8.27 0.26
CA LEU A 86 17.62 8.89 1.44
C LEU A 86 18.17 7.88 2.46
N THR A 87 17.63 6.65 2.52
CA THR A 87 18.20 5.59 3.39
C THR A 87 19.62 5.17 3.06
N ARG A 88 20.14 5.55 1.89
CA ARG A 88 21.54 5.34 1.49
C ARG A 88 22.47 6.49 1.87
N THR A 89 21.94 7.51 2.55
CA THR A 89 22.66 8.75 2.87
C THR A 89 22.78 8.94 4.39
N LYS A 90 23.42 10.05 4.80
CA LYS A 90 23.48 10.47 6.21
C LYS A 90 22.09 10.74 6.81
N SER A 91 21.08 10.99 5.98
CA SER A 91 19.69 11.25 6.40
C SER A 91 18.84 9.99 6.48
N ALA A 92 19.45 8.83 6.75
CA ALA A 92 18.76 7.54 6.66
C ALA A 92 17.52 7.44 7.55
N TYR A 93 17.55 8.02 8.76
CA TYR A 93 16.41 8.01 9.68
C TYR A 93 15.20 8.81 9.13
N ALA A 94 15.45 9.99 8.54
CA ALA A 94 14.41 10.75 7.86
C ALA A 94 13.85 9.97 6.64
N GLY A 95 14.74 9.28 5.91
CA GLY A 95 14.34 8.40 4.82
C GLY A 95 13.42 7.25 5.23
N MET A 96 13.58 6.71 6.45
CA MET A 96 12.68 5.68 6.99
C MET A 96 11.29 6.25 7.34
N TRP A 97 11.23 7.46 7.91
CA TRP A 97 9.96 8.14 8.18
C TRP A 97 9.19 8.48 6.90
N LEU A 98 9.89 8.92 5.86
CA LEU A 98 9.28 9.17 4.55
C LEU A 98 8.73 7.90 3.90
N GLN A 99 9.45 6.77 4.04
CA GLN A 99 8.95 5.46 3.59
C GLN A 99 7.68 5.06 4.33
N LEU A 100 7.70 5.12 5.67
CA LEU A 100 6.53 4.79 6.49
C LEU A 100 5.33 5.69 6.17
N GLY A 101 5.54 7.01 6.07
CA GLY A 101 4.48 7.97 5.74
C GLY A 101 3.89 7.74 4.35
N GLY A 102 4.76 7.46 3.37
CA GLY A 102 4.34 7.16 2.00
C GLY A 102 3.52 5.87 1.90
N ASP A 103 3.98 4.82 2.57
CA ASP A 103 3.28 3.53 2.65
C ASP A 103 1.92 3.66 3.33
N LEU A 104 1.84 4.39 4.45
CA LEU A 104 0.57 4.67 5.13
C LEU A 104 -0.38 5.47 4.24
N GLY A 105 0.11 6.48 3.52
CA GLY A 105 -0.69 7.27 2.59
C GLY A 105 -1.29 6.41 1.48
N LEU A 106 -0.49 5.52 0.88
CA LEU A 106 -0.96 4.60 -0.14
C LEU A 106 -1.93 3.55 0.44
N ALA A 107 -1.66 3.03 1.64
CA ALA A 107 -2.53 2.08 2.33
C ALA A 107 -3.92 2.68 2.57
N LEU A 108 -3.99 3.94 3.02
CA LEU A 108 -5.25 4.65 3.22
C LEU A 108 -5.99 4.88 1.89
N ALA A 109 -5.28 5.21 0.81
CA ALA A 109 -5.88 5.35 -0.50
C ALA A 109 -6.50 4.03 -1.00
N LEU A 110 -5.78 2.93 -0.84
CA LEU A 110 -6.25 1.59 -1.21
C LEU A 110 -7.39 1.11 -0.30
N ALA A 111 -7.34 1.41 0.99
CA ALA A 111 -8.42 1.13 1.92
C ALA A 111 -9.70 1.86 1.51
N ALA A 112 -9.60 3.17 1.20
CA ALA A 112 -10.73 3.95 0.74
C ALA A 112 -11.36 3.38 -0.55
N TYR A 113 -10.53 2.98 -1.52
CA TYR A 113 -10.99 2.34 -2.76
C TYR A 113 -11.70 1.01 -2.49
N ASN A 114 -11.10 0.15 -1.67
CA ASN A 114 -11.70 -1.13 -1.31
C ASN A 114 -13.04 -0.92 -0.60
N THR A 115 -13.10 -0.06 0.42
CA THR A 115 -14.35 0.24 1.14
C THR A 115 -15.42 0.79 0.21
N ALA A 116 -15.08 1.70 -0.71
CA ALA A 116 -16.01 2.22 -1.70
C ALA A 116 -16.52 1.12 -2.63
N THR A 117 -15.63 0.26 -3.11
CA THR A 117 -15.97 -0.89 -3.97
C THR A 117 -16.88 -1.89 -3.25
N TYR A 118 -16.57 -2.23 -2.00
CA TYR A 118 -17.41 -3.11 -1.17
C TYR A 118 -18.82 -2.55 -0.99
N HIS A 119 -18.96 -1.21 -0.98
CA HIS A 119 -20.24 -0.55 -0.83
C HIS A 119 -21.03 -0.47 -2.14
N SER A 120 -20.36 -0.22 -3.28
CA SER A 120 -21.00 -0.08 -4.58
C SER A 120 -21.39 -1.40 -5.26
N GLU A 121 -20.62 -2.47 -5.03
CA GLU A 121 -20.86 -3.79 -5.62
C GLU A 121 -21.00 -4.86 -4.52
N SER A 122 -22.15 -4.89 -3.85
CA SER A 122 -22.50 -5.95 -2.92
C SER A 122 -22.74 -7.27 -3.70
N TRP A 123 -21.67 -8.08 -3.82
CA TRP A 123 -21.68 -9.43 -4.41
C TRP A 123 -22.15 -9.51 -5.89
N GLY A 124 -21.20 -9.38 -6.83
CA GLY A 124 -21.38 -9.78 -8.24
C GLY A 124 -20.94 -8.78 -9.31
N ARG A 125 -20.77 -9.29 -10.54
CA ARG A 125 -20.46 -8.64 -11.85
C ARG A 125 -19.14 -7.85 -12.01
N GLY A 126 -18.52 -7.29 -10.96
CA GLY A 126 -17.19 -6.62 -11.05
C GLY A 126 -16.10 -7.20 -10.13
N MET A 127 -16.38 -8.31 -9.45
CA MET A 127 -15.57 -8.84 -8.34
C MET A 127 -14.09 -9.10 -8.66
N TYR A 128 -13.73 -9.65 -9.82
CA TYR A 128 -12.36 -10.16 -10.03
C TYR A 128 -11.29 -9.07 -10.16
N GLY A 129 -11.66 -7.90 -10.70
CA GLY A 129 -10.73 -6.78 -10.89
C GLY A 129 -10.61 -5.89 -9.65
N ALA A 130 -11.68 -5.75 -8.89
CA ALA A 130 -11.70 -4.83 -7.75
C ALA A 130 -11.44 -5.53 -6.40
N PHE A 131 -11.88 -6.78 -6.21
CA PHE A 131 -11.71 -7.48 -4.93
C PHE A 131 -10.34 -8.16 -4.81
N PRO A 132 -9.94 -9.16 -5.63
CA PRO A 132 -8.64 -9.80 -5.52
C PRO A 132 -7.48 -8.82 -5.70
N LEU A 133 -7.52 -7.97 -6.73
CA LEU A 133 -6.40 -7.06 -7.01
C LEU A 133 -6.37 -5.92 -5.99
N GLY A 134 -7.49 -5.23 -5.74
CA GLY A 134 -7.54 -4.15 -4.74
C GLY A 134 -7.20 -4.62 -3.32
N THR A 135 -7.64 -5.82 -2.93
CA THR A 135 -7.27 -6.41 -1.63
C THR A 135 -5.81 -6.86 -1.62
N ALA A 136 -5.31 -7.50 -2.68
CA ALA A 136 -3.92 -7.94 -2.74
C ALA A 136 -2.94 -6.76 -2.74
N THR A 137 -3.24 -5.68 -3.46
CA THR A 137 -2.42 -4.47 -3.43
C THR A 137 -2.47 -3.81 -2.06
N PHE A 138 -3.65 -3.70 -1.43
CA PHE A 138 -3.78 -3.18 -0.07
C PHE A 138 -2.96 -3.99 0.94
N LEU A 139 -3.09 -5.32 0.93
CA LEU A 139 -2.32 -6.20 1.80
C LEU A 139 -0.81 -6.10 1.54
N SER A 140 -0.40 -5.94 0.28
CA SER A 140 1.01 -5.73 -0.08
C SER A 140 1.57 -4.47 0.59
N VAL A 141 0.83 -3.36 0.54
CA VAL A 141 1.25 -2.10 1.18
C VAL A 141 1.24 -2.21 2.70
N VAL A 142 0.28 -2.92 3.30
CA VAL A 142 0.27 -3.20 4.74
C VAL A 142 1.52 -3.99 5.15
N ILE A 143 1.91 -5.00 4.37
CA ILE A 143 3.12 -5.79 4.63
C ILE A 143 4.37 -4.89 4.52
N LEU A 144 4.44 -3.99 3.54
CA LEU A 144 5.54 -3.03 3.38
C LEU A 144 5.59 -2.02 4.55
N THR A 145 4.44 -1.52 5.00
CA THR A 145 4.33 -0.66 6.19
C THR A 145 4.88 -1.37 7.43
N VAL A 146 4.51 -2.64 7.64
CA VAL A 146 5.00 -3.46 8.77
C VAL A 146 6.51 -3.69 8.66
N ARG A 147 7.02 -3.90 7.44
CA ARG A 147 8.46 -4.02 7.17
C ARG A 147 9.20 -2.75 7.60
N ASP A 148 8.69 -1.57 7.26
CA ASP A 148 9.32 -0.30 7.59
C ASP A 148 9.32 -0.03 9.09
N VAL A 149 8.21 -0.29 9.79
CA VAL A 149 8.15 -0.21 11.26
C VAL A 149 9.18 -1.14 11.91
N ARG A 150 9.34 -2.37 11.39
CA ARG A 150 10.33 -3.31 11.92
C ARG A 150 11.76 -2.80 11.72
N ARG A 151 12.07 -2.23 10.55
CA ARG A 151 13.38 -1.65 10.26
C ARG A 151 13.71 -0.47 11.17
N MET A 152 12.74 0.42 11.40
CA MET A 152 12.90 1.55 12.32
C MET A 152 13.20 1.09 13.74
N ARG A 153 12.45 0.12 14.26
CA ARG A 153 12.68 -0.45 15.61
C ARG A 153 14.07 -1.06 15.78
N VAL A 154 14.65 -1.62 14.72
CA VAL A 154 16.03 -2.14 14.75
C VAL A 154 17.02 -0.99 14.92
N VAL A 155 16.84 0.11 14.18
CA VAL A 155 17.71 1.30 14.27
C VAL A 155 17.56 2.00 15.63
N GLU A 156 16.34 2.12 16.15
CA GLU A 156 16.08 2.74 17.46
C GLU A 156 16.75 1.98 18.61
N ARG A 157 16.88 0.66 18.52
CA ARG A 157 17.56 -0.16 19.53
C ARG A 157 19.09 -0.09 19.48
N LEU A 158 19.65 0.42 18.39
CA LEU A 158 21.09 0.57 18.20
C LEU A 158 21.60 1.96 18.59
N LYS A 159 20.68 2.88 18.92
CA LYS A 159 20.96 4.20 19.47
C LYS A 159 20.85 4.16 20.99
#